data_AF-A0A948UH61-F1
#
_entry.id   AF-A0A948UH61-F1
#
_cell.length_a   1.000
_cell.length_b   1.000
_cell.length_c   1.000
_cell.angle_alpha   90.00
_cell.angle_beta   90.00
_cell.angle_gamma   90.00
#
_symmetry.space_group_name_H-M   'P 1'
#
loop_
_entity.id
_entity.type
_entity.pdbx_description
1 polymer ?
#
loop_
_entity_poly.entity_id
_entity_poly.type
_entity_poly.pdbx_seq_one_letter_code
_entity_poly.pdbx_strand_id
1 'polypeptide(L)' 'MAKHKRKLTAAEKAERKRRQKEYMTIFINGKQKRVKRPPTIDGMDVDEFIRRNADPIWLHQNAMWEYMTDDEEP' A
#
# COMPACT_ATOMS: atom_id res chain seq x y z
N MET A 1 -11.90 -20.92 -34.50
CA MET A 1 -10.95 -19.87 -34.93
C MET A 1 -10.55 -19.00 -33.73
N ALA A 2 -9.31 -19.05 -33.27
CA ALA A 2 -8.85 -18.15 -32.21
C ALA A 2 -8.77 -16.72 -32.78
N LYS A 3 -9.52 -15.77 -32.21
CA LYS A 3 -9.46 -14.37 -32.63
C LYS A 3 -8.03 -13.84 -32.50
N HIS A 4 -7.49 -13.29 -33.59
CA HIS A 4 -6.16 -12.70 -33.58
C HIS A 4 -6.16 -11.47 -32.65
N LYS A 5 -5.36 -11.49 -31.59
CA LYS A 5 -5.28 -10.39 -30.62
C LYS A 5 -4.36 -9.30 -31.16
N ARG A 6 -4.90 -8.10 -31.36
CA ARG A 6 -4.10 -6.91 -31.73
C ARG A 6 -3.10 -6.56 -30.63
N LYS A 7 -1.94 -6.01 -31.01
CA LYS A 7 -1.00 -5.41 -30.06
C LYS A 7 -1.60 -4.15 -29.42
N LEU A 8 -1.30 -3.93 -28.14
CA LEU A 8 -1.70 -2.73 -27.41
C LEU A 8 -0.90 -1.51 -27.88
N THR A 9 -1.56 -0.36 -27.96
CA THR A 9 -0.93 0.96 -28.20
C THR A 9 -0.10 1.40 -27.00
N ALA A 10 0.73 2.42 -27.19
CA ALA A 10 1.50 3.00 -26.09
C ALA A 10 0.60 3.56 -24.97
N ALA A 11 -0.50 4.23 -25.34
CA ALA A 11 -1.47 4.77 -24.39
C ALA A 11 -2.14 3.65 -23.57
N GLU A 12 -2.56 2.55 -24.21
CA GLU A 12 -3.16 1.40 -23.51
C GLU A 12 -2.17 0.72 -22.55
N LYS A 13 -0.88 0.65 -22.93
CA LYS A 13 0.17 0.13 -22.05
C LYS A 13 0.41 1.05 -20.84
N ALA A 14 0.43 2.36 -21.04
CA ALA A 14 0.58 3.34 -19.98
C ALA A 14 -0.60 3.27 -18.99
N GLU A 15 -1.82 3.20 -19.50
CA GLU A 15 -3.03 3.09 -18.69
C GLU A 15 -3.04 1.79 -17.87
N ARG A 16 -2.59 0.67 -18.46
CA ARG A 16 -2.43 -0.59 -17.73
C ARG A 16 -1.45 -0.44 -16.57
N LYS A 17 -0.30 0.23 -16.78
CA LYS A 17 0.68 0.49 -15.72
C LYS A 17 0.09 1.38 -14.62
N ARG A 18 -0.65 2.44 -14.97
CA ARG A 18 -1.33 3.30 -13.99
C ARG A 18 -2.29 2.49 -13.11
N ARG A 19 -3.16 1.68 -13.73
CA ARG A 19 -4.10 0.80 -13.01
C ARG A 19 -3.41 -0.22 -12.11
N GLN A 20 -2.26 -0.75 -12.51
CA GLN A 20 -1.49 -1.71 -11.69
C GLN A 20 -0.86 -1.06 -10.45
N LYS A 21 -0.49 0.23 -10.55
CA LYS A 21 0.01 1.02 -9.42
C LYS A 21 -1.11 1.39 -8.45
N GLU A 22 -2.26 1.83 -8.96
CA GLU A 22 -3.38 2.28 -8.12
C GLU A 22 -4.19 1.14 -7.50
N TYR A 23 -4.28 -0.01 -8.16
CA TYR A 23 -5.13 -1.11 -7.73
C TYR A 23 -4.36 -2.43 -7.63
N MET A 24 -4.77 -3.26 -6.69
CA MET A 24 -4.37 -4.66 -6.60
C MET A 24 -5.60 -5.57 -6.63
N THR A 25 -5.36 -6.84 -6.94
CA THR A 25 -6.41 -7.85 -6.96
C THR A 25 -6.19 -8.77 -5.77
N ILE A 26 -7.21 -8.88 -4.93
CA ILE A 26 -7.21 -9.73 -3.74
C ILE A 26 -8.27 -10.80 -3.88
N PHE A 27 -8.11 -11.90 -3.16
CA PHE A 27 -9.12 -12.94 -3.05
C PHE A 27 -9.78 -12.85 -1.69
N ILE A 28 -11.07 -12.54 -1.67
CA ILE A 28 -11.89 -12.53 -0.44
C ILE A 28 -13.00 -13.56 -0.64
N ASN A 29 -13.07 -14.55 0.25
CA ASN A 29 -14.10 -15.60 0.25
C ASN A 29 -14.21 -16.33 -1.10
N GLY A 30 -13.07 -16.69 -1.69
CA GLY A 30 -13.00 -17.37 -2.99
C GLY A 30 -13.35 -16.49 -4.20
N LYS A 31 -13.65 -15.20 -4.00
CA LYS A 31 -13.94 -14.25 -5.08
C LYS A 31 -12.75 -13.34 -5.33
N GLN A 32 -12.40 -13.19 -6.59
CA GLN A 32 -11.38 -12.24 -7.03
C GLN A 32 -11.97 -10.82 -7.05
N LYS A 33 -11.42 -9.91 -6.24
CA LYS A 33 -11.89 -8.51 -6.11
C LYS A 33 -10.74 -7.54 -6.38
N ARG A 34 -10.99 -6.49 -7.16
CA ARG A 34 -10.04 -5.40 -7.39
C ARG A 34 -10.26 -4.29 -6.36
N VAL A 35 -9.23 -3.98 -5.59
CA VAL A 35 -9.24 -2.96 -4.53
C VAL A 35 -8.14 -1.93 -4.78
N LYS A 36 -8.32 -0.70 -4.27
CA LYS A 36 -7.24 0.29 -4.27
C LYS A 36 -6.09 -0.23 -3.44
N ARG A 37 -4.85 -0.02 -3.88
CA ARG A 37 -3.69 -0.37 -3.06
C ARG A 37 -3.69 0.51 -1.81
N PRO A 38 -3.43 -0.05 -0.62
CA PRO A 38 -3.18 0.78 0.55
C PRO A 38 -1.96 1.67 0.26
N PRO A 39 -1.95 2.89 0.81
CA PRO A 39 -0.80 3.78 0.67
C PRO A 39 0.42 3.10 1.30
N THR A 40 1.56 3.17 0.61
CA THR A 40 2.85 2.73 1.12
C THR A 40 3.82 3.90 1.01
N ILE A 41 4.54 4.21 2.08
CA ILE A 41 5.58 5.26 2.11
C ILE A 41 6.93 4.56 1.92
N ASP A 42 7.68 4.93 0.88
CA ASP A 42 8.97 4.30 0.52
C ASP A 42 8.95 2.76 0.42
N GLY A 43 7.80 2.19 0.04
CA GLY A 43 7.60 0.74 -0.07
C GLY A 43 7.30 0.04 1.26
N MET A 44 7.15 0.81 2.34
CA MET A 44 6.77 0.37 3.67
C MET A 44 5.30 0.66 3.93
N ASP A 45 4.67 -0.13 4.80
CA ASP A 45 3.35 0.21 5.31
C ASP A 45 3.40 1.53 6.10
N VAL A 46 2.29 2.29 6.09
CA VAL A 46 2.22 3.59 6.78
C VAL A 46 2.47 3.43 8.28
N ASP A 47 1.94 2.39 8.90
CA ASP A 47 2.08 2.17 10.34
C ASP A 47 3.54 1.83 10.70
N GLU A 48 4.20 1.03 9.86
CA GLU A 48 5.61 0.71 10.03
C GLU A 48 6.50 1.95 9.77
N PHE A 49 6.15 2.79 8.81
CA PHE A 49 6.84 4.06 8.58
C PHE A 49 6.72 4.99 9.79
N ILE A 50 5.51 5.12 10.35
CA ILE A 50 5.25 5.92 11.56
C ILE A 50 6.10 5.40 12.73
N ARG A 51 6.05 4.09 13.00
CA ARG A 51 6.81 3.48 14.10
C ARG A 51 8.32 3.71 14.01
N ARG A 52 8.89 3.76 12.80
CA ARG A 52 10.34 3.95 12.62
C ARG A 52 10.79 5.42 12.69
N ASN A 53 9.90 6.37 12.37
CA ASN A 53 10.30 7.77 12.15
C ASN A 53 9.63 8.76 13.09
N ALA A 54 8.54 8.39 13.77
CA ALA A 54 7.81 9.31 14.65
C ALA A 54 8.57 9.55 15.95
N ASP A 55 8.68 10.83 16.32
CA ASP A 55 9.18 11.21 17.63
C ASP A 55 8.10 11.03 18.73
N PRO A 56 8.49 10.97 20.01
CA PRO A 56 7.53 10.78 21.11
C PRO A 56 6.46 11.87 21.20
N ILE A 57 6.74 13.12 20.79
CA ILE A 57 5.77 14.22 20.80
C ILE A 57 4.70 13.95 19.74
N TRP A 58 5.12 13.53 18.54
CA TRP A 58 4.22 13.16 17.47
C TRP A 58 3.33 11.98 17.86
N LEU A 59 3.91 10.93 18.47
CA LEU A 59 3.16 9.76 18.95
C LEU A 59 2.13 10.16 20.02
N HIS A 60 2.50 11.06 20.94
CA HIS A 60 1.60 11.59 21.97
C HIS A 60 0.39 12.30 21.37
N GLN A 61 0.63 13.18 20.40
CA GLN A 61 -0.42 13.96 19.76
C GLN A 61 -1.40 13.10 18.94
N ASN A 62 -0.94 11.98 18.39
CA ASN A 62 -1.76 11.07 17.61
C ASN A 62 -2.33 9.90 18.44
N ALA A 63 -2.19 9.94 19.77
CA ALA A 63 -2.64 8.90 20.70
C ALA A 63 -2.07 7.49 20.39
N MET A 64 -0.84 7.45 19.87
CA MET A 64 -0.13 6.24 19.45
C MET A 64 0.79 5.70 20.56
N TRP A 65 0.21 5.49 21.75
CA TRP A 65 0.93 5.09 22.97
C TRP A 65 1.58 3.71 22.87
N GLU A 66 1.01 2.82 22.05
CA GLU A 66 1.54 1.46 21.82
C GLU A 66 2.96 1.44 21.22
N TYR A 67 3.39 2.57 20.63
CA TYR A 67 4.72 2.72 20.04
C TYR A 67 5.67 3.57 20.90
N MET A 68 5.21 4.09 22.03
CA MET A 68 6.12 4.71 23.00
C MET A 68 6.89 3.58 23.68
N THR A 69 8.20 3.54 23.46
CA THR A 69 9.08 2.71 24.26
C THR A 69 9.16 3.34 25.64
N ASP A 70 8.72 2.63 26.68
CA ASP A 70 9.06 3.00 28.04
C ASP A 70 10.60 2.95 28.14
N ASP A 71 11.24 4.11 28.30
CA ASP A 71 12.68 4.24 28.52
C ASP A 71 13.12 3.67 29.90
N GLU A 72 12.49 2.59 30.37
CA GLU A 72 12.83 1.84 31.59
C GLU A 72 13.00 0.35 31.27
N GLU A 73 14.08 -0.01 30.57
CA GLU A 73 14.79 -1.26 30.87
C GLU A 73 16.20 -0.92 31.39
N PRO A 74 16.62 -1.47 32.54
CA PRO A 74 17.82 -1.06 33.29
C PRO A 74 19.17 -1.41 32.64
#